data_AF-A0A0J8G6R8-F1
#
_entry.id   AF-A0A0J8G6R8-F1
#
_cell.length_a   1.000
_cell.length_b   1.000
_cell.length_c   1.000
_cell.angle_alpha   90.00
_cell.angle_beta   90.00
_cell.angle_gamma   90.00
#
_symmetry.space_group_name_H-M   'P 1'
#
loop_
_entity.id
_entity.type
_entity.pdbx_description
1 polymer ?
#
loop_
_entity_poly.entity_id
_entity_poly.type
_entity_poly.pdbx_seq_one_letter_code
_entity_poly.pdbx_strand_id
1 'polypeptide(L)'
;MQPSFPQIGERLNNRRFVVANNTHGLSGTGTVFHYLVEGDAISGTYQGGRIRMGTQVGRATGADTIELLYQCLTLEGELLAGWSRGTVGVDHAGLTTLSFVWGWLSGASGGGESSYVELAT
;
A
#
# COMPACT_ATOMS: atom_id res chain seq x y z
N MET A 1 -13.28 -22.21 9.20
CA MET A 1 -11.85 -22.05 8.84
C MET A 1 -11.71 -20.74 8.09
N GLN A 2 -10.91 -19.81 8.58
CA GLN A 2 -10.57 -18.61 7.83
C GLN A 2 -9.70 -19.03 6.64
N PRO A 3 -9.95 -18.54 5.42
CA PRO A 3 -9.06 -18.80 4.30
C PRO A 3 -7.67 -18.24 4.62
N SER A 4 -6.63 -19.08 4.47
CA SER A 4 -5.24 -18.67 4.61
C SER A 4 -4.67 -18.34 3.23
N PHE A 5 -4.01 -17.19 3.10
CA PHE A 5 -3.40 -16.72 1.85
C PHE A 5 -1.87 -16.67 1.99
N PRO A 6 -1.18 -17.82 2.05
CA PRO A 6 0.26 -17.88 2.36
C PRO A 6 1.11 -17.04 1.40
N GLN A 7 0.71 -16.97 0.12
CA GLN A 7 1.40 -16.21 -0.91
C GLN A 7 1.45 -14.70 -0.62
N ILE A 8 0.39 -14.12 -0.03
CA ILE A 8 0.39 -12.70 0.37
C ILE A 8 1.44 -12.45 1.45
N GLY A 9 1.50 -13.33 2.46
CA GLY A 9 2.51 -13.26 3.51
C GLY A 9 3.93 -13.34 2.96
N GLU A 10 4.21 -14.30 2.08
CA GLU A 10 5.53 -14.46 1.45
C GLU A 10 5.96 -13.23 0.63
N ARG A 11 4.99 -12.57 -0.01
CA ARG A 11 5.21 -11.46 -0.94
C ARG A 11 5.19 -10.08 -0.29
N LEU A 12 4.58 -9.91 0.88
CA LEU A 12 4.45 -8.60 1.53
C LEU A 12 5.15 -8.53 2.89
N ASN A 13 5.21 -9.62 3.65
CA ASN A 13 5.61 -9.55 5.04
C ASN A 13 7.06 -9.07 5.18
N ASN A 14 7.24 -8.03 5.99
CA ASN A 14 8.51 -7.37 6.22
C ASN A 14 9.22 -6.86 4.95
N ARG A 15 8.45 -6.58 3.89
CA ARG A 15 8.98 -6.04 2.63
C ARG A 15 8.63 -4.57 2.47
N ARG A 16 9.47 -3.88 1.69
CA ARG A 16 9.36 -2.44 1.45
C ARG A 16 9.09 -2.17 -0.02
N PHE A 17 8.32 -1.13 -0.29
CA PHE A 17 7.88 -0.78 -1.63
C PHE A 17 8.03 0.72 -1.89
N VAL A 18 8.33 1.08 -3.13
CA VAL A 18 8.33 2.46 -3.62
C VAL A 18 7.28 2.64 -4.70
N VAL A 19 6.80 3.88 -4.83
CA VAL A 19 5.83 4.25 -5.85
C VAL A 19 6.49 4.20 -7.22
N ALA A 20 5.97 3.35 -8.10
CA ALA A 20 6.32 3.33 -9.52
C ALA A 20 5.46 4.30 -10.33
N ASN A 21 4.16 4.41 -10.02
CA ASN A 21 3.26 5.38 -10.60
C ASN A 21 2.14 5.78 -9.62
N ASN A 22 1.82 7.08 -9.57
CA ASN A 22 0.67 7.59 -8.81
C ASN A 22 0.26 9.00 -9.28
N THR A 23 -0.20 9.13 -10.53
CA THR A 23 -0.43 10.42 -11.20
C THR A 23 -1.34 11.39 -10.42
N HIS A 24 -2.31 10.87 -9.67
CA HIS A 24 -3.33 11.68 -8.99
C HIS A 24 -3.28 11.60 -7.46
N GLY A 25 -2.34 10.86 -6.90
CA GLY A 25 -2.28 10.61 -5.47
C GLY A 25 -1.24 11.46 -4.73
N LEU A 26 -1.23 11.29 -3.40
CA LEU A 26 -0.34 12.04 -2.52
C LEU A 26 1.09 11.51 -2.54
N SER A 27 1.24 10.18 -2.52
CA SER A 27 2.53 9.48 -2.51
C SER A 27 3.23 9.60 -3.85
N GLY A 28 4.56 9.67 -3.82
CA GLY A 28 5.40 9.77 -5.02
C GLY A 28 6.67 8.94 -4.87
N THR A 29 7.64 9.15 -5.77
CA THR A 29 8.89 8.35 -5.85
C THR A 29 9.72 8.35 -4.56
N GLY A 30 9.58 9.39 -3.71
CA GLY A 30 10.24 9.46 -2.41
C GLY A 30 9.47 8.81 -1.24
N THR A 31 8.28 8.26 -1.48
CA THR A 31 7.46 7.61 -0.45
C THR A 31 7.78 6.13 -0.40
N VAL A 32 8.15 5.64 0.79
CA VAL A 32 8.45 4.23 1.06
C VAL A 32 7.37 3.65 1.96
N PHE A 33 6.87 2.48 1.58
CA PHE A 33 5.89 1.70 2.33
C PHE A 33 6.59 0.47 2.93
N HIS A 34 6.26 0.11 4.17
CA HIS A 34 6.71 -1.12 4.82
C HIS A 34 5.51 -1.90 5.31
N TYR A 35 5.39 -3.14 4.86
CA TYR A 35 4.26 -4.02 5.15
C TYR A 35 4.64 -5.08 6.17
N LEU A 36 3.66 -5.42 7.03
CA LEU A 36 3.69 -6.55 7.95
C LEU A 36 2.42 -7.37 7.73
N VAL A 37 2.55 -8.69 7.76
CA VAL A 37 1.43 -9.63 7.56
C VAL A 37 1.40 -10.66 8.68
N GLU A 38 0.22 -10.82 9.29
CA GLU A 38 -0.07 -11.84 10.30
C GLU A 38 -1.36 -12.58 9.91
N GLY A 39 -1.23 -13.81 9.42
CA GLY A 39 -2.37 -14.53 8.86
C GLY A 39 -2.91 -13.83 7.60
N ASP A 40 -4.17 -13.41 7.63
CA ASP A 40 -4.81 -12.60 6.59
C ASP A 40 -4.74 -11.09 6.88
N ALA A 41 -4.33 -10.69 8.08
CA ALA A 41 -4.24 -9.28 8.48
C ALA A 41 -2.99 -8.62 7.91
N ILE A 42 -3.15 -7.41 7.41
CA ILE A 42 -2.08 -6.58 6.84
C ILE A 42 -2.01 -5.28 7.64
N SER A 43 -0.81 -4.88 8.04
CA SER A 43 -0.54 -3.56 8.56
C SER A 43 0.68 -2.96 7.86
N GLY A 44 0.85 -1.65 7.98
CA GLY A 44 2.04 -1.01 7.44
C GLY A 44 2.21 0.42 7.86
N THR A 45 3.42 0.92 7.63
CA THR A 45 3.76 2.33 7.77
C THR A 45 4.27 2.85 6.43
N TYR A 46 4.12 4.15 6.20
CA TYR A 46 4.69 4.80 5.04
C TYR A 46 5.07 6.25 5.33
N GLN A 47 6.14 6.72 4.68
CA GLN A 47 6.65 8.08 4.85
C GLN A 47 7.48 8.52 3.66
N GLY A 48 7.70 9.82 3.53
CA GLY A 48 8.54 10.42 2.49
C GLY A 48 7.73 11.11 1.39
N GLY A 49 8.41 11.96 0.62
CA GLY A 49 7.75 12.93 -0.25
C GLY A 49 6.99 13.97 0.59
N ARG A 50 5.68 14.12 0.33
CA ARG A 50 4.78 15.03 1.09
C ARG A 50 4.21 14.42 2.36
N ILE A 51 4.51 13.16 2.65
CA ILE A 51 3.96 12.43 3.79
C ILE A 51 4.96 12.45 4.93
N ARG A 52 4.58 13.09 6.04
CA ARG A 52 5.37 13.09 7.28
C ARG A 52 5.30 11.74 7.97
N MET A 53 4.10 11.17 8.07
CA MET A 53 3.85 9.87 8.69
C MET A 53 2.52 9.32 8.20
N GLY A 54 2.51 8.06 7.78
CA GLY A 54 1.33 7.35 7.33
C GLY A 54 1.28 5.94 7.91
N THR A 55 0.07 5.44 8.12
CA THR A 55 -0.21 4.09 8.59
C THR A 55 -1.37 3.51 7.80
N GLN A 56 -1.37 2.19 7.67
CA GLN A 56 -2.42 1.46 6.99
C GLN A 56 -2.72 0.15 7.68
N VAL A 57 -3.98 -0.27 7.57
CA VAL A 57 -4.49 -1.56 8.06
C VAL A 57 -5.39 -2.16 7.00
N GLY A 58 -5.45 -3.47 6.94
CA GLY A 58 -6.30 -4.15 5.99
C GLY A 58 -6.13 -5.66 6.04
N ARG A 59 -6.45 -6.30 4.92
CA ARG A 59 -6.44 -7.76 4.84
C ARG A 59 -6.29 -8.28 3.41
N ALA A 60 -5.87 -9.53 3.32
CA ALA A 60 -6.02 -10.31 2.10
C ALA A 60 -7.50 -10.62 1.84
N THR A 61 -7.88 -10.56 0.56
CA THR A 61 -9.25 -10.84 0.08
C THR A 61 -9.29 -12.00 -0.92
N GLY A 62 -8.13 -12.54 -1.28
CA GLY A 62 -7.94 -13.60 -2.27
C GLY A 62 -6.47 -14.04 -2.31
N ALA A 63 -6.12 -14.94 -3.24
CA ALA A 63 -4.77 -15.47 -3.37
C ALA A 63 -3.72 -14.38 -3.65
N ASP A 64 -4.13 -13.36 -4.39
CA ASP A 64 -3.31 -12.24 -4.85
C ASP A 64 -4.00 -10.87 -4.67
N THR A 65 -5.13 -10.80 -3.97
CA THR A 65 -5.87 -9.54 -3.76
C THR A 65 -5.88 -9.11 -2.31
N ILE A 66 -5.84 -7.79 -2.10
CA ILE A 66 -5.84 -7.16 -0.78
C ILE A 66 -6.75 -5.92 -0.77
N GLU A 67 -7.21 -5.53 0.42
CA GLU A 67 -7.85 -4.25 0.65
C GLU A 67 -7.25 -3.57 1.88
N LEU A 68 -7.13 -2.25 1.84
CA LEU A 68 -6.50 -1.44 2.88
C LEU A 68 -7.33 -0.19 3.16
N LEU A 69 -7.31 0.23 4.42
CA LEU A 69 -7.59 1.59 4.87
C LEU A 69 -6.27 2.24 5.24
N TYR A 70 -6.11 3.50 4.86
CA TYR A 70 -4.88 4.26 5.14
C TYR A 70 -5.20 5.66 5.64
N GLN A 71 -4.26 6.22 6.40
CA GLN A 71 -4.28 7.60 6.85
C GLN A 71 -2.87 8.16 6.99
N CYS A 72 -2.73 9.47 6.83
CA CYS A 72 -1.45 10.15 7.04
C CYS A 72 -1.58 11.60 7.52
N LEU A 73 -0.47 12.06 8.10
CA LEU A 73 -0.14 13.46 8.34
C LEU A 73 0.80 13.95 7.22
N THR A 74 0.44 15.05 6.56
CA THR A 74 1.29 15.69 5.54
C THR A 74 2.37 16.57 6.17
N LEU A 75 3.33 17.05 5.36
CA LEU A 75 4.31 18.04 5.81
C LEU A 75 3.67 19.40 6.14
N GLU A 76 2.55 19.69 5.49
CA GLU A 76 1.74 20.90 5.69
C GLU A 76 0.80 20.79 6.91
N GLY A 77 0.77 19.64 7.58
CA GLY A 77 -0.03 19.41 8.79
C GLY A 77 -1.47 18.94 8.52
N GLU A 78 -1.78 18.54 7.30
CA GLU A 78 -3.11 18.03 6.93
C GLU A 78 -3.27 16.56 7.33
N LEU A 79 -4.48 16.19 7.75
CA LEU A 79 -4.86 14.81 8.03
C LEU A 79 -5.73 14.27 6.90
N LEU A 80 -5.23 13.26 6.20
CA LEU A 80 -5.88 12.64 5.05
C LEU A 80 -6.12 11.15 5.33
N ALA A 81 -7.24 10.61 4.88
CA ALA A 81 -7.56 9.18 5.02
C ALA A 81 -8.30 8.65 3.78
N GLY A 82 -8.13 7.38 3.47
CA GLY A 82 -8.70 6.75 2.27
C GLY A 82 -8.76 5.23 2.34
N TRP A 83 -9.21 4.64 1.23
CA TRP A 83 -9.29 3.20 1.02
C TRP A 83 -8.56 2.82 -0.27
N SER A 84 -8.10 1.58 -0.35
CA SER A 84 -7.57 1.00 -1.58
C SER A 84 -7.89 -0.47 -1.71
N ARG A 85 -8.08 -0.94 -2.95
CA ARG A 85 -8.13 -2.35 -3.32
C ARG A 85 -7.03 -2.63 -4.31
N GLY A 86 -6.27 -3.69 -4.09
CA GLY A 86 -5.11 -3.98 -4.92
C GLY A 86 -4.85 -5.44 -5.19
N THR A 87 -3.97 -5.64 -6.15
CA THR A 87 -3.44 -6.94 -6.58
C THR A 87 -1.93 -7.00 -6.30
N VAL A 88 -1.46 -8.20 -5.94
CA VAL A 88 -0.05 -8.51 -5.67
C VAL A 88 0.48 -9.35 -6.82
N GLY A 89 1.44 -8.81 -7.55
CA GLY A 89 2.05 -9.43 -8.72
C GLY A 89 3.56 -9.61 -8.56
N VAL A 90 4.18 -9.99 -9.67
CA VAL A 90 5.64 -10.11 -9.81
C VAL A 90 6.04 -9.53 -11.17
N ASP A 91 7.12 -8.78 -11.22
CA ASP A 91 7.67 -8.29 -12.49
C ASP A 91 8.59 -9.30 -13.17
N HIS A 92 9.14 -8.91 -14.32
CA HIS A 92 10.07 -9.73 -15.12
C HIS A 92 11.41 -10.00 -14.41
N ALA A 93 11.76 -9.21 -13.38
CA ALA A 93 12.95 -9.39 -12.56
C ALA A 93 12.68 -10.24 -11.30
N GLY A 94 11.44 -10.68 -11.08
CA GLY A 94 11.05 -11.46 -9.92
C GLY A 94 10.68 -10.63 -8.68
N LEU A 95 10.69 -9.30 -8.78
CA LEU A 95 10.34 -8.40 -7.70
C LEU A 95 8.82 -8.32 -7.53
N THR A 96 8.37 -8.22 -6.29
CA THR A 96 6.94 -8.08 -5.99
C THR A 96 6.44 -6.73 -6.49
N THR A 97 5.29 -6.73 -7.15
CA THR A 97 4.60 -5.51 -7.60
C THR A 97 3.24 -5.40 -6.95
N LEU A 98 2.78 -4.16 -6.73
CA LEU A 98 1.44 -3.88 -6.24
C LEU A 98 0.74 -2.94 -7.21
N SER A 99 -0.54 -3.18 -7.48
CA SER A 99 -1.39 -2.29 -8.25
C SER A 99 -2.65 -2.02 -7.45
N PHE A 100 -3.09 -0.77 -7.34
CA PHE A 100 -4.24 -0.38 -6.54
C PHE A 100 -5.16 0.56 -7.30
N VAL A 101 -6.47 0.38 -7.08
CA VAL A 101 -7.47 1.44 -7.19
C VAL A 101 -7.72 1.98 -5.78
N TRP A 102 -7.78 3.30 -5.63
CA TRP A 102 -7.94 3.95 -4.33
C TRP A 102 -8.90 5.14 -4.40
N GLY A 103 -9.41 5.54 -3.23
CA GLY A 103 -10.25 6.72 -3.06
C GLY A 103 -10.08 7.37 -1.69
N TRP A 104 -10.39 8.67 -1.60
CA TRP A 104 -10.35 9.40 -0.34
C TRP A 104 -11.63 9.21 0.48
N LEU A 105 -11.48 9.15 1.80
CA LEU A 105 -12.55 9.12 2.80
C LEU A 105 -12.66 10.45 3.55
N SER A 106 -11.52 11.11 3.80
CA SER A 106 -11.46 12.37 4.54
C SER A 106 -10.26 13.21 4.11
N GLY A 107 -10.42 14.54 4.20
CA GLY A 107 -9.38 15.53 3.92
C GLY A 107 -9.14 15.82 2.44
N ALA A 108 -9.62 14.97 1.53
CA ALA A 108 -9.60 15.18 0.09
C ALA A 108 -10.78 14.46 -0.59
N SER A 109 -10.99 14.71 -1.89
CA SER A 109 -12.03 14.08 -2.69
C SER A 109 -11.45 13.42 -3.95
N GLY A 110 -12.18 12.46 -4.50
CA GLY A 110 -11.77 11.71 -5.68
C GLY A 110 -10.99 10.43 -5.36
N GLY A 111 -10.34 9.90 -6.38
CA GLY A 111 -9.64 8.62 -6.36
C GLY A 111 -8.74 8.46 -7.57
N GLY A 112 -8.09 7.32 -7.66
CA GLY A 112 -7.20 7.03 -8.78
C GLY A 112 -6.59 5.64 -8.71
N GLU A 113 -5.54 5.48 -9.50
CA GLU A 113 -4.76 4.26 -9.58
C GLU A 113 -3.33 4.53 -9.14
N SER A 114 -2.67 3.52 -8.58
CA SER A 114 -1.26 3.60 -8.23
C SER A 114 -0.59 2.24 -8.35
N SER A 115 0.70 2.24 -8.66
CA SER A 115 1.52 1.04 -8.72
C SER A 115 2.82 1.21 -7.94
N TYR A 116 3.30 0.09 -7.41
CA TYR A 116 4.44 0.03 -6.52
C TYR A 116 5.32 -1.15 -6.89
N VAL A 117 6.61 -1.01 -6.67
CA VAL A 117 7.59 -2.08 -6.86
C VAL A 117 8.37 -2.28 -5.57
N GLU A 118 8.67 -3.52 -5.27
CA GLU A 118 9.51 -3.91 -4.14
C GLU A 118 10.89 -3.25 -4.23
N LEU A 119 11.33 -2.67 -3.12
CA LEU A 119 12.70 -2.23 -2.94
C LEU A 119 13.58 -3.47 -2.73
N ALA A 120 14.32 -3.85 -3.78
CA ALA A 120 15.42 -4.79 -3.63
C ALA A 120 16.44 -4.22 -2.61
N THR A 121 16.69 -4.96 -1.53
CA THR A 121 17.78 -4.70 -0.58
C THR A 121 19.13 -5.04 -1.18
#